data_AF-A0A561W512-F1
#
_entry.id   AF-A0A561W512-F1
#
_cell.length_a   1.000
_cell.length_b   1.000
_cell.length_c   1.000
_cell.angle_alpha   90.00
_cell.angle_beta   90.00
_cell.angle_gamma   90.00
#
_symmetry.space_group_name_H-M   'P 1'
#
loop_
_entity.id
_entity.type
_entity.pdbx_description
1 polymer ?
#
loop_
_entity_poly.entity_id
_entity_poly.type
_entity_poly.pdbx_seq_one_letter_code
_entity_poly.pdbx_strand_id
1 'polypeptide(L)'
;MHCTKCGAELEYPGQGHMCRSSAPPPTVRTEGWNIATWFVIGIAILYALAAIAVAVLGSILGDRGRQPSSSSTGAALGYLLANLTVIAAIIGLVISGLIWGRGTRQLAEAHGSPGRPYSRHWGIRVFSACLFLSAAVAWLAADRTAPAVLFGQAALRTLGAAALIGGVLHSRARVLRLIADVDRIVAGHYSPVAGQDRAWPLSPTPTSEDWNAGQWDPDVLRDIEARRHRDRT
;
A
#
# COMPACT_ATOMS: atom_id res chain seq x y z
N MET A 1 -30.81 -15.78 -8.63
CA MET A 1 -29.69 -16.70 -9.02
C MET A 1 -28.47 -16.32 -8.19
N HIS A 2 -27.41 -17.14 -8.04
CA HIS A 2 -26.25 -16.78 -7.19
C HIS A 2 -24.91 -16.82 -7.95
N CYS A 3 -23.96 -15.93 -7.63
CA CYS A 3 -22.58 -16.03 -8.15
C CYS A 3 -21.96 -17.34 -7.65
N THR A 4 -21.51 -18.21 -8.55
CA THR A 4 -20.84 -19.48 -8.18
C THR A 4 -19.53 -19.29 -7.40
N LYS A 5 -18.97 -18.07 -7.42
CA LYS A 5 -17.74 -17.72 -6.69
C LYS A 5 -17.97 -17.06 -5.32
N CYS A 6 -19.04 -16.30 -5.11
CA CYS A 6 -19.27 -15.59 -3.84
C CYS A 6 -20.65 -15.79 -3.20
N GLY A 7 -21.57 -16.48 -3.87
CA GLY A 7 -22.94 -16.67 -3.39
C GLY A 7 -23.82 -15.42 -3.47
N ALA A 8 -23.32 -14.27 -3.93
CA ALA A 8 -24.11 -13.05 -4.07
C ALA A 8 -25.32 -13.30 -4.97
N GLU A 9 -26.48 -12.81 -4.54
CA GLU A 9 -27.71 -12.88 -5.32
C GLU A 9 -27.61 -11.99 -6.55
N LEU A 10 -27.98 -12.55 -7.70
CA LEU A 10 -27.95 -11.92 -9.02
C LEU A 10 -29.37 -11.88 -9.55
N GLU A 11 -29.75 -10.70 -10.05
CA GLU A 11 -31.06 -10.45 -10.66
C GLU A 11 -31.15 -11.09 -12.05
N TYR A 12 -30.05 -11.14 -12.80
CA TYR A 12 -30.00 -11.79 -14.12
C TYR A 12 -28.62 -12.38 -14.45
N PRO A 13 -28.56 -13.42 -15.30
CA PRO A 13 -27.29 -14.01 -15.73
C PRO A 13 -26.45 -13.00 -16.51
N GLY A 14 -25.17 -12.85 -16.13
CA GLY A 14 -24.24 -11.90 -16.76
C GLY A 14 -24.22 -10.50 -16.12
N GLN A 15 -24.98 -10.25 -15.05
CA GLN A 15 -24.88 -9.02 -14.27
C GLN A 15 -23.43 -8.82 -13.79
N GLY A 16 -22.81 -7.75 -14.28
CA GLY A 16 -21.46 -7.34 -13.91
C GLY A 16 -21.44 -6.92 -12.45
N HIS A 17 -21.17 -7.86 -11.56
CA HIS A 17 -20.97 -7.59 -10.15
C HIS A 17 -19.50 -7.89 -9.79
N MET A 18 -18.93 -7.12 -8.87
CA MET A 18 -17.61 -7.43 -8.34
C MET A 18 -17.73 -8.65 -7.41
N CYS A 19 -17.55 -9.85 -7.97
CA CYS A 19 -17.62 -11.11 -7.21
C CYS A 19 -16.41 -11.15 -6.23
N ARG A 20 -16.66 -10.77 -4.96
CA ARG A 20 -15.72 -10.83 -3.84
C ARG A 20 -15.94 -12.14 -3.09
N SER A 21 -14.90 -12.96 -2.90
CA SER A 21 -15.00 -14.19 -2.11
C SER A 21 -15.59 -13.88 -0.72
N SER A 22 -16.65 -14.59 -0.35
CA SER A 22 -17.32 -14.52 0.95
C SER A 22 -16.64 -15.38 2.02
N ALA A 23 -15.67 -16.22 1.63
CA ALA A 23 -14.85 -16.97 2.56
C ALA A 23 -13.62 -16.14 2.99
N PRO A 24 -13.41 -15.89 4.29
CA PRO A 24 -12.21 -15.24 4.79
C PRO A 24 -10.98 -16.11 4.46
N PRO A 25 -9.82 -15.52 4.11
CA PRO A 25 -8.62 -16.30 3.87
C PRO A 25 -8.16 -17.06 5.12
N PRO A 26 -7.42 -18.16 4.97
CA PRO A 26 -6.91 -18.92 6.11
C PRO A 26 -6.03 -18.04 7.01
N THR A 27 -6.26 -18.11 8.33
CA THR A 27 -5.58 -17.32 9.38
C THR A 27 -4.04 -17.36 9.31
N VAL A 28 -3.49 -18.50 8.91
CA VAL A 28 -2.05 -18.72 8.69
C VAL A 28 -1.47 -17.73 7.66
N ARG A 29 -2.25 -17.35 6.64
CA ARG A 29 -1.82 -16.43 5.58
C ARG A 29 -1.75 -14.98 6.08
N THR A 30 -2.64 -14.57 6.98
CA THR A 30 -2.66 -13.23 7.59
C THR A 30 -1.54 -13.05 8.62
N GLU A 31 -1.24 -14.08 9.41
CA GLU A 31 -0.16 -14.05 10.40
C GLU A 31 1.21 -13.93 9.74
N GLY A 32 1.48 -14.75 8.72
CA GLY A 32 2.74 -14.69 7.96
C GLY A 32 2.96 -13.33 7.27
N TRP A 33 1.89 -12.71 6.77
CA TRP A 33 1.96 -11.35 6.20
C TRP A 33 2.26 -10.27 7.24
N ASN A 34 1.67 -10.36 8.44
CA ASN A 34 1.92 -9.42 9.52
C ASN A 34 3.38 -9.53 10.00
N ILE A 35 3.90 -10.76 10.16
CA ILE A 35 5.30 -11.02 10.50
C ILE A 35 6.23 -10.45 9.42
N ALA A 36 5.96 -10.70 8.14
CA ALA A 36 6.75 -10.16 7.03
C ALA A 36 6.77 -8.63 7.02
N THR A 37 5.67 -7.97 7.40
CA THR A 37 5.61 -6.50 7.52
C THR A 37 6.61 -5.99 8.56
N TRP A 38 6.62 -6.59 9.75
CA TRP A 38 7.54 -6.19 10.82
C TRP A 38 8.99 -6.50 10.49
N PHE A 39 9.27 -7.59 9.76
CA PHE A 39 10.61 -7.85 9.25
C PHE A 39 11.09 -6.76 8.29
N VAL A 40 10.26 -6.32 7.32
CA VAL A 40 10.65 -5.22 6.42
C VAL A 40 10.94 -3.94 7.21
N ILE A 41 10.09 -3.60 8.18
CA ILE A 41 10.28 -2.41 9.03
C ILE A 41 11.57 -2.53 9.86
N GLY A 42 11.79 -3.67 10.52
CA GLY A 42 12.97 -3.91 11.34
C GLY A 42 14.28 -3.83 10.55
N ILE A 43 14.32 -4.45 9.36
CA ILE A 43 15.50 -4.39 8.49
C ILE A 43 15.68 -2.97 7.94
N ALA A 44 14.61 -2.22 7.65
CA ALA A 44 14.72 -0.82 7.21
C ALA A 44 15.30 0.09 8.30
N ILE A 45 14.93 -0.14 9.56
CA ILE A 45 15.51 0.57 10.72
C ILE A 45 16.98 0.20 10.87
N LEU A 46 17.33 -1.09 10.82
CA LEU A 46 18.72 -1.55 10.89
C LEU A 46 19.58 -0.92 9.77
N TYR A 47 19.05 -0.87 8.55
CA TYR A 47 19.68 -0.22 7.41
C TYR A 47 19.97 1.26 7.67
N ALA A 48 18.98 2.00 8.22
CA ALA A 48 19.12 3.41 8.55
C ALA A 48 20.21 3.63 9.64
N LEU A 49 20.19 2.82 10.70
CA LEU A 49 21.19 2.89 11.78
C LEU A 49 22.59 2.55 11.27
N ALA A 50 22.73 1.52 10.43
CA ALA A 50 24.01 1.15 9.83
C ALA A 50 24.53 2.27 8.91
N ALA A 51 23.66 2.92 8.14
CA ALA A 51 24.06 4.06 7.30
C ALA A 51 24.57 5.26 8.13
N ILE A 52 23.93 5.55 9.27
CA ILE A 52 24.40 6.59 10.21
C ILE A 52 25.74 6.19 10.81
N ALA A 53 25.90 4.93 11.24
CA ALA A 53 27.16 4.42 11.78
C ALA A 53 28.31 4.51 10.76
N VAL A 54 28.06 4.20 9.48
CA VAL A 54 29.04 4.38 8.40
C VAL A 54 29.47 5.85 8.30
N ALA A 55 28.54 6.80 8.38
CA ALA A 55 28.89 8.22 8.28
C ALA A 55 29.72 8.71 9.47
N VAL A 56 29.34 8.33 10.70
CA VAL A 56 30.05 8.71 11.93
C VAL A 56 31.45 8.08 11.98
N LEU A 57 31.56 6.77 11.72
CA LEU A 57 32.85 6.09 11.74
C LEU A 57 33.76 6.56 10.58
N GLY A 58 33.16 6.83 9.42
CA GLY A 58 33.87 7.38 8.26
C GLY A 58 34.42 8.78 8.52
N SER A 59 33.66 9.66 9.19
CA SER A 59 34.15 11.01 9.52
C SER A 59 35.30 10.98 10.52
N ILE A 60 35.22 10.11 11.53
CA ILE A 60 36.30 9.91 12.52
C ILE A 60 37.58 9.42 11.85
N LEU A 61 37.48 8.54 10.85
CA LEU A 61 38.62 8.05 10.08
C LEU A 61 39.19 9.12 9.15
N GLY A 62 38.33 9.94 8.51
CA GLY A 62 38.74 11.05 7.65
C GLY A 62 39.54 12.12 8.39
N ASP A 63 39.11 12.49 9.60
CA ASP A 63 39.83 13.45 10.44
C ASP A 63 41.19 12.91 10.91
N ARG A 64 41.27 11.60 11.18
CA ARG A 64 42.50 10.93 11.66
C ARG A 64 43.48 10.57 10.54
N GLY A 65 43.05 10.46 9.28
CA GLY A 65 43.97 10.38 8.14
C GLY A 65 44.93 11.57 8.04
N ARG A 66 44.60 12.67 8.73
CA ARG A 66 45.41 13.90 8.85
C ARG A 66 46.39 13.89 10.04
N GLN A 67 46.30 12.92 10.97
CA GLN A 67 47.17 12.80 12.14
C GLN A 67 47.48 11.33 12.50
N PRO A 68 48.76 10.90 12.52
CA PRO A 68 49.11 9.51 12.77
C PRO A 68 48.85 9.15 14.25
N SER A 69 47.81 8.37 14.51
CA SER A 69 47.51 7.85 15.86
C SER A 69 47.18 6.35 15.83
N SER A 70 47.75 5.62 16.79
CA SER A 70 47.73 4.15 16.95
C SER A 70 46.37 3.56 17.35
N SER A 71 45.33 4.38 17.47
CA SER A 71 43.94 4.00 17.82
C SER A 71 43.11 3.55 16.59
N SER A 72 43.72 3.39 15.42
CA SER A 72 43.02 3.29 14.12
C SER A 72 42.31 1.96 13.85
N THR A 73 42.75 0.85 14.45
CA THR A 73 42.25 -0.50 14.13
C THR A 73 40.78 -0.70 14.47
N GLY A 74 40.32 -0.21 15.63
CA GLY A 74 38.93 -0.38 16.07
C GLY A 74 37.92 0.39 15.22
N ALA A 75 38.24 1.62 14.84
CA ALA A 75 37.37 2.45 14.00
C ALA A 75 37.30 1.94 12.56
N ALA A 76 38.42 1.46 12.01
CA ALA A 76 38.47 0.84 10.68
C ALA A 76 37.65 -0.45 10.61
N LEU A 77 37.80 -1.34 11.62
CA LEU A 77 37.01 -2.56 11.73
C LEU A 77 35.51 -2.24 11.88
N GLY A 78 35.16 -1.28 12.73
CA GLY A 78 33.77 -0.82 12.88
C GLY A 78 33.18 -0.28 11.58
N TYR A 79 33.96 0.50 10.82
CA TYR A 79 33.53 1.05 9.53
C TYR A 79 33.28 -0.06 8.50
N LEU A 80 34.14 -1.07 8.44
CA LEU A 80 33.96 -2.25 7.58
C LEU A 80 32.70 -3.03 7.95
N LEU A 81 32.50 -3.31 9.25
CA LEU A 81 31.31 -4.01 9.75
C LEU A 81 30.03 -3.24 9.46
N ALA A 82 30.04 -1.91 9.61
CA ALA A 82 28.89 -1.06 9.32
C ALA A 82 28.53 -1.10 7.82
N ASN A 83 29.52 -1.06 6.92
CA ASN A 83 29.30 -1.20 5.48
C ASN A 83 28.77 -2.59 5.10
N LEU A 84 29.32 -3.66 5.67
CA LEU A 84 28.80 -5.02 5.48
C LEU A 84 27.35 -5.15 5.95
N THR A 85 27.02 -4.51 7.08
CA THR A 85 25.66 -4.47 7.61
C THR A 85 24.70 -3.75 6.66
N VAL A 86 25.12 -2.62 6.06
CA VAL A 86 24.35 -1.91 5.04
C VAL A 86 24.04 -2.82 3.85
N ILE A 87 25.04 -3.55 3.33
CA ILE A 87 24.86 -4.48 2.20
C ILE A 87 23.90 -5.61 2.57
N ALA A 88 24.14 -6.26 3.72
CA ALA A 88 23.28 -7.33 4.20
C ALA A 88 21.83 -6.85 4.40
N ALA A 89 21.64 -5.64 4.92
CA ALA A 89 20.32 -5.06 5.11
C ALA A 89 19.62 -4.74 3.77
N ILE A 90 20.34 -4.30 2.73
CA ILE A 90 19.77 -4.13 1.38
C ILE A 90 19.25 -5.47 0.84
N ILE A 91 20.06 -6.53 0.95
CA ILE A 91 19.66 -7.87 0.50
C ILE A 91 18.44 -8.36 1.30
N GLY A 92 18.48 -8.18 2.63
CA GLY A 92 17.36 -8.50 3.52
C GLY A 92 16.08 -7.74 3.16
N LEU A 93 16.18 -6.45 2.81
CA LEU A 93 15.04 -5.64 2.37
C LEU A 93 14.45 -6.13 1.05
N VAL A 94 15.29 -6.54 0.11
CA VAL A 94 14.81 -7.11 -1.17
C VAL A 94 14.05 -8.41 -0.91
N ILE A 95 14.62 -9.34 -0.14
CA ILE A 95 14.00 -10.64 0.14
C ILE A 95 12.70 -10.46 0.94
N SER A 96 12.75 -9.73 2.06
CA SER A 96 11.58 -9.48 2.90
C SER A 96 10.51 -8.69 2.16
N GLY A 97 10.88 -7.69 1.36
CA GLY A 97 9.97 -6.92 0.53
C GLY A 97 9.27 -7.77 -0.55
N LEU A 98 9.97 -8.73 -1.17
CA LEU A 98 9.37 -9.67 -2.12
C LEU A 98 8.37 -10.61 -1.43
N ILE A 99 8.71 -11.16 -0.26
CA ILE A 99 7.81 -12.02 0.53
C ILE A 99 6.57 -11.23 0.94
N TRP A 100 6.76 -10.04 1.51
CA TRP A 100 5.69 -9.15 1.91
C TRP A 100 4.81 -8.71 0.73
N GLY A 101 5.41 -8.37 -0.41
CA GLY A 101 4.69 -7.96 -1.62
C GLY A 101 3.85 -9.10 -2.21
N ARG A 102 4.38 -10.32 -2.23
CA ARG A 102 3.61 -11.52 -2.61
C ARG A 102 2.45 -11.76 -1.64
N GLY A 103 2.70 -11.69 -0.34
CA GLY A 103 1.65 -11.84 0.68
C GLY A 103 0.54 -10.81 0.54
N THR A 104 0.91 -9.53 0.36
CA THR A 104 -0.02 -8.40 0.15
C THR A 104 -0.90 -8.62 -1.08
N ARG A 105 -0.30 -9.07 -2.19
CA ARG A 105 -1.02 -9.38 -3.42
C ARG A 105 -2.00 -10.54 -3.24
N GLN A 106 -1.54 -11.64 -2.64
CA GLN A 106 -2.37 -12.82 -2.37
C GLN A 106 -3.53 -12.49 -1.43
N LEU A 107 -3.31 -11.63 -0.44
CA LEU A 107 -4.36 -11.16 0.46
C LEU A 107 -5.40 -10.30 -0.27
N ALA A 108 -4.97 -9.37 -1.12
CA ALA A 108 -5.86 -8.51 -1.88
C ALA A 108 -6.70 -9.32 -2.89
N GLU A 109 -6.09 -10.26 -3.61
CA GLU A 109 -6.77 -11.16 -4.55
C GLU A 109 -7.77 -12.07 -3.83
N ALA A 110 -7.43 -12.57 -2.63
CA ALA A 110 -8.35 -13.37 -1.82
C ALA A 110 -9.60 -12.60 -1.38
N HIS A 111 -9.50 -11.28 -1.19
CA HIS A 111 -10.62 -10.40 -0.83
C HIS A 111 -11.29 -9.75 -2.06
N GLY A 112 -11.07 -10.30 -3.26
CA GLY A 112 -11.76 -9.88 -4.49
C GLY A 112 -11.31 -8.54 -5.07
N SER A 113 -10.15 -8.02 -4.65
CA SER A 113 -9.56 -6.80 -5.17
C SER A 113 -8.41 -7.11 -6.14
N PRO A 114 -8.22 -6.33 -7.23
CA PRO A 114 -7.05 -6.51 -8.09
C PRO A 114 -5.77 -6.30 -7.27
N GLY A 115 -4.94 -7.35 -7.10
CA GLY A 115 -3.77 -7.29 -6.21
C GLY A 115 -2.62 -6.41 -6.72
N ARG A 116 -2.60 -6.07 -8.01
CA ARG A 116 -1.54 -5.27 -8.65
C ARG A 116 -1.40 -3.85 -8.06
N PRO A 117 -2.47 -3.05 -7.91
CA PRO A 117 -2.39 -1.74 -7.25
C PRO A 117 -2.01 -1.79 -5.78
N TYR A 118 -2.24 -2.90 -5.06
CA TYR A 118 -1.86 -3.04 -3.65
C TYR A 118 -0.38 -3.39 -3.47
N SER A 119 0.23 -4.06 -4.45
CA SER A 119 1.67 -4.34 -4.46
C SER A 119 2.54 -3.14 -4.86
N ARG A 120 2.00 -2.18 -5.64
CA ARG A 120 2.71 -0.98 -6.08
C ARG A 120 2.44 0.17 -5.11
N HIS A 121 3.34 0.40 -4.18
CA HIS A 121 3.32 1.59 -3.32
C HIS A 121 4.48 2.53 -3.63
N TRP A 122 4.24 3.83 -3.41
CA TRP A 122 5.18 4.92 -3.68
C TRP A 122 6.51 4.75 -2.90
N GLY A 123 6.45 4.14 -1.71
CA GLY A 123 7.62 3.94 -0.85
C GLY A 123 8.78 3.18 -1.50
N ILE A 124 8.51 2.15 -2.34
CA ILE A 124 9.57 1.45 -3.08
C ILE A 124 10.25 2.39 -4.08
N ARG A 125 9.48 3.23 -4.78
CA ARG A 125 10.03 4.15 -5.78
C ARG A 125 10.93 5.20 -5.13
N VAL A 126 10.48 5.77 -4.02
CA VAL A 126 11.27 6.77 -3.26
C VAL A 126 12.51 6.12 -2.66
N PHE A 127 12.39 4.94 -2.06
CA PHE A 127 13.54 4.19 -1.53
C PHE A 127 14.59 3.90 -2.62
N SER A 128 14.17 3.38 -3.77
CA SER A 128 15.07 3.14 -4.90
C SER A 128 15.71 4.43 -5.40
N ALA A 129 14.94 5.51 -5.55
CA ALA A 129 15.49 6.81 -5.97
C ALA A 129 16.54 7.34 -4.98
N CYS A 130 16.29 7.24 -3.67
CA CYS A 130 17.23 7.62 -2.62
C CYS A 130 18.50 6.75 -2.65
N LEU A 131 18.38 5.45 -2.88
CA LEU A 131 19.52 4.54 -3.06
C LEU A 131 20.38 4.93 -4.26
N PHE A 132 19.75 5.16 -5.42
CA PHE A 132 20.45 5.58 -6.63
C PHE A 132 21.13 6.94 -6.44
N LEU A 133 20.43 7.91 -5.84
CA LEU A 133 21.00 9.23 -5.58
C LEU A 133 22.15 9.16 -4.58
N SER A 134 22.05 8.32 -3.55
CA SER A 134 23.14 8.07 -2.60
C SER A 134 24.38 7.51 -3.30
N ALA A 135 24.21 6.56 -4.23
CA ALA A 135 25.30 6.01 -5.03
C ALA A 135 25.90 7.05 -5.98
N ALA A 136 25.06 7.85 -6.64
CA ALA A 136 25.49 8.91 -7.54
C ALA A 136 26.32 9.97 -6.82
N VAL A 137 25.90 10.39 -5.61
CA VAL A 137 26.66 11.34 -4.77
C VAL A 137 28.06 10.80 -4.44
N ALA A 138 28.20 9.53 -4.07
CA ALA A 138 29.52 8.95 -3.83
C ALA A 138 30.37 8.78 -5.09
N TRP A 139 29.73 8.56 -6.25
CA TRP A 139 30.45 8.41 -7.50
C TRP A 139 30.99 9.74 -8.03
N LEU A 140 30.20 10.82 -7.88
CA LEU A 140 30.57 12.18 -8.30
C LEU A 140 31.48 12.90 -7.31
N ALA A 141 31.57 12.45 -6.06
CA ALA A 141 32.40 13.07 -5.04
C ALA A 141 33.90 12.89 -5.35
N ALA A 142 34.62 14.02 -5.43
CA ALA A 142 36.08 14.03 -5.55
C ALA A 142 36.78 13.44 -4.30
N ASP A 143 36.21 13.70 -3.12
CA ASP A 143 36.60 13.04 -1.86
C ASP A 143 35.39 12.32 -1.28
N ARG A 144 35.41 10.99 -1.36
CA ARG A 144 34.34 10.11 -0.85
C ARG A 144 34.30 10.05 0.68
N THR A 145 35.36 10.49 1.35
CA THR A 145 35.48 10.49 2.80
C THR A 145 35.13 11.84 3.42
N ALA A 146 34.88 12.86 2.59
CA ALA A 146 34.45 14.16 3.06
C ALA A 146 33.17 14.02 3.92
N PRO A 147 33.12 14.64 5.13
CA PRO A 147 31.97 14.54 6.01
C PRO A 147 30.65 14.91 5.32
N ALA A 148 30.64 15.96 4.49
CA ALA A 148 29.47 16.37 3.73
C ALA A 148 28.92 15.24 2.82
N VAL A 149 29.80 14.46 2.20
CA VAL A 149 29.42 13.33 1.34
C VAL A 149 28.86 12.18 2.18
N LEU A 150 29.56 11.81 3.26
CA LEU A 150 29.15 10.73 4.16
C LEU A 150 27.79 11.01 4.81
N PHE A 151 27.61 12.21 5.38
CA PHE A 151 26.35 12.61 6.01
C PHE A 151 25.24 12.84 4.97
N GLY A 152 25.56 13.35 3.78
CA GLY A 152 24.61 13.44 2.68
C GLY A 152 24.09 12.06 2.24
N GLN A 153 24.98 11.07 2.13
CA GLN A 153 24.59 9.69 1.85
C GLN A 153 23.73 9.11 2.98
N ALA A 154 24.13 9.29 4.25
CA ALA A 154 23.35 8.81 5.38
C ALA A 154 21.94 9.43 5.39
N ALA A 155 21.82 10.73 5.16
CA ALA A 155 20.54 11.43 5.07
C ALA A 155 19.65 10.87 3.95
N LEU A 156 20.20 10.64 2.76
CA LEU A 156 19.44 10.04 1.66
C LEU A 156 18.97 8.62 1.99
N ARG A 157 19.84 7.80 2.60
CA ARG A 157 19.52 6.42 2.98
C ARG A 157 18.46 6.37 4.08
N THR A 158 18.54 7.23 5.09
CA THR A 158 17.55 7.32 6.17
C THR A 158 16.20 7.84 5.66
N LEU A 159 16.19 8.85 4.79
CA LEU A 159 14.97 9.34 4.12
C LEU A 159 14.33 8.24 3.26
N GLY A 160 15.13 7.51 2.49
CA GLY A 160 14.66 6.37 1.71
C GLY A 160 14.04 5.29 2.60
N ALA A 161 14.69 4.95 3.72
CA ALA A 161 14.18 3.97 4.67
C ALA A 161 12.86 4.42 5.31
N ALA A 162 12.76 5.69 5.71
CA ALA A 162 11.52 6.26 6.25
C ALA A 162 10.38 6.22 5.23
N ALA A 163 10.65 6.56 3.97
CA ALA A 163 9.68 6.45 2.88
C ALA A 163 9.24 5.01 2.61
N LEU A 164 10.16 4.04 2.72
CA LEU A 164 9.84 2.62 2.60
C LEU A 164 8.89 2.19 3.73
N ILE A 165 9.22 2.51 4.98
CA ILE A 165 8.40 2.19 6.16
C ILE A 165 7.00 2.83 6.02
N GLY A 166 6.93 4.12 5.69
CA GLY A 166 5.67 4.82 5.47
C GLY A 166 4.84 4.19 4.34
N GLY A 167 5.48 3.78 3.24
CA GLY A 167 4.83 3.08 2.15
C GLY A 167 4.28 1.70 2.54
N VAL A 168 5.05 0.93 3.32
CA VAL A 168 4.64 -0.39 3.84
C VAL A 168 3.44 -0.24 4.78
N LEU A 169 3.50 0.71 5.73
CA LEU A 169 2.41 0.97 6.67
C LEU A 169 1.15 1.47 5.97
N HIS A 170 1.29 2.34 4.96
CA HIS A 170 0.17 2.81 4.15
C HIS A 170 -0.50 1.66 3.38
N SER A 171 0.29 0.79 2.76
CA SER A 171 -0.25 -0.39 2.07
C SER A 171 -0.91 -1.37 3.05
N ARG A 172 -0.28 -1.59 4.21
CA ARG A 172 -0.85 -2.39 5.31
C ARG A 172 -2.22 -1.85 5.74
N ALA A 173 -2.33 -0.54 5.96
CA ALA A 173 -3.59 0.10 6.32
C ALA A 173 -4.67 -0.08 5.24
N ARG A 174 -4.30 0.03 3.95
CA ARG A 174 -5.24 -0.22 2.83
C ARG A 174 -5.73 -1.67 2.80
N VAL A 175 -4.85 -2.64 3.04
CA VAL A 175 -5.24 -4.06 3.10
C VAL A 175 -6.11 -4.34 4.31
N LEU A 176 -5.77 -3.82 5.49
CA LEU A 176 -6.60 -4.01 6.69
C LEU A 176 -8.00 -3.42 6.53
N ARG A 177 -8.13 -2.26 5.88
CA ARG A 177 -9.44 -1.69 5.53
C ARG A 177 -10.23 -2.60 4.60
N LEU A 178 -9.57 -3.18 3.59
CA LEU A 178 -10.20 -4.15 2.68
C LEU A 178 -10.71 -5.39 3.43
N ILE A 179 -9.93 -5.93 4.37
CA ILE A 179 -10.35 -7.07 5.21
C ILE A 179 -11.59 -6.66 6.04
N ALA A 180 -11.51 -5.53 6.74
CA ALA A 180 -12.61 -5.05 7.59
C ALA A 180 -13.91 -4.78 6.80
N ASP A 181 -13.79 -4.25 5.58
CA ASP A 181 -14.95 -4.03 4.70
C ASP A 181 -15.59 -5.36 4.28
N VAL A 182 -14.77 -6.39 3.99
CA VAL A 182 -15.27 -7.73 3.63
C VAL A 182 -15.91 -8.41 4.83
N ASP A 183 -15.28 -8.38 6.00
CA ASP A 183 -15.83 -8.98 7.22
C ASP A 183 -17.18 -8.35 7.60
N ARG A 184 -17.32 -7.03 7.42
CA ARG A 184 -18.59 -6.32 7.64
C ARG A 184 -19.71 -6.78 6.69
N ILE A 185 -19.36 -7.05 5.43
CA ILE A 185 -20.29 -7.58 4.42
C ILE A 185 -20.70 -9.02 4.78
N VAL A 186 -19.74 -9.88 5.14
CA VAL A 186 -19.99 -11.29 5.49
C VAL A 186 -20.81 -11.42 6.78
N ALA A 187 -20.59 -10.54 7.77
CA ALA A 187 -21.37 -10.50 9.00
C ALA A 187 -22.81 -9.96 8.82
N GLY A 188 -23.24 -9.63 7.60
CA GLY A 188 -24.58 -9.08 7.33
C GLY A 188 -24.80 -7.67 7.90
N HIS A 189 -23.76 -6.97 8.34
CA HIS A 189 -23.83 -5.66 8.98
C HIS A 189 -23.80 -4.51 7.94
N TYR A 190 -24.70 -4.58 6.95
CA TYR A 190 -25.04 -3.41 6.16
C TYR A 190 -25.75 -2.40 7.07
N SER A 191 -25.05 -1.33 7.45
CA SER A 191 -25.74 -0.09 7.79
C SER A 191 -26.05 0.60 6.46
N PRO A 192 -27.32 0.84 6.12
CA PRO A 192 -27.73 1.32 4.80
C PRO A 192 -27.36 2.80 4.53
N VAL A 193 -26.37 3.36 5.22
CA VAL A 193 -26.19 4.83 5.31
C VAL A 193 -24.91 5.34 4.65
N ALA A 194 -24.01 4.49 4.14
CA ALA A 194 -22.67 4.94 3.73
C ALA A 194 -22.37 4.90 2.22
N GLY A 195 -23.38 4.91 1.33
CA GLY A 195 -23.06 4.90 -0.11
C GLY A 195 -24.21 4.95 -1.10
N GLN A 196 -25.37 5.52 -0.76
CA GLN A 196 -26.38 5.83 -1.76
C GLN A 196 -26.68 7.33 -1.78
N ASP A 197 -26.38 7.91 -2.95
CA ASP A 197 -27.12 9.04 -3.49
C ASP A 197 -28.62 8.84 -3.28
N ARG A 198 -29.30 9.97 -3.09
CA ARG A 198 -30.73 10.11 -2.86
C ARG A 198 -31.58 9.35 -3.89
N ALA A 199 -31.95 8.12 -3.59
CA ALA A 199 -33.17 7.51 -4.11
C ALA A 199 -33.80 6.72 -2.96
N TRP A 200 -35.04 7.08 -2.66
CA TRP A 200 -35.88 6.54 -1.60
C TRP A 200 -35.88 5.00 -1.52
N PRO A 201 -36.08 4.40 -0.33
CA PRO A 201 -36.38 2.97 -0.23
C PRO A 201 -37.69 2.67 -0.96
N LEU A 202 -37.58 2.10 -2.16
CA LEU A 202 -38.70 1.43 -2.81
C LEU A 202 -39.15 0.29 -1.88
N SER A 203 -40.43 0.27 -1.53
CA SER A 203 -41.00 -0.78 -0.71
C SER A 203 -40.81 -2.15 -1.37
N PRO A 204 -40.62 -3.24 -0.60
CA PRO A 204 -40.25 -4.56 -1.13
C PRO A 204 -41.33 -5.23 -2.00
N THR A 205 -42.52 -4.65 -2.08
CA THR A 205 -43.56 -5.02 -3.04
C THR A 205 -43.73 -3.88 -4.05
N PRO A 206 -43.22 -4.02 -5.30
CA PRO A 206 -43.44 -3.03 -6.33
C PRO A 206 -44.95 -2.90 -6.57
N THR A 207 -45.48 -1.72 -6.29
CA THR A 207 -46.86 -1.35 -6.59
C THR A 207 -46.91 -0.70 -7.97
N SER A 208 -48.08 -0.62 -8.59
CA SER A 208 -48.25 0.09 -9.87
C SER A 208 -47.87 1.57 -9.79
N GLU A 209 -47.80 2.14 -8.57
CA GLU A 209 -47.41 3.52 -8.33
C GLU A 209 -45.89 3.75 -8.50
N ASP A 210 -45.07 2.72 -8.25
CA ASP A 210 -43.60 2.79 -8.39
C ASP A 210 -43.14 2.91 -9.85
N TRP A 211 -44.00 2.57 -10.80
CA TRP A 211 -43.74 2.63 -12.25
C TRP A 211 -44.36 3.85 -12.94
N ASN A 212 -44.79 4.85 -12.18
CA ASN A 212 -45.32 6.08 -12.74
C ASN A 212 -44.18 6.94 -13.32
N ALA A 213 -43.82 6.69 -14.57
CA ALA A 213 -42.72 7.36 -15.28
C ALA A 213 -42.79 8.90 -15.22
N GLY A 214 -43.98 9.48 -15.06
CA GLY A 214 -44.17 10.93 -14.92
C GLY A 214 -43.62 11.54 -13.62
N GLN A 215 -43.29 10.74 -12.60
CA GLN A 215 -42.68 11.25 -11.36
C GLN A 215 -41.16 11.46 -11.46
N TRP A 216 -40.49 10.80 -12.40
CA TRP A 216 -39.02 10.70 -12.46
C TRP A 216 -38.47 11.33 -13.74
N ASP A 217 -39.30 11.47 -14.77
CA ASP A 217 -38.97 12.14 -16.03
C ASP A 217 -40.03 13.22 -16.36
N PRO A 218 -39.70 14.52 -16.20
CA PRO A 218 -40.61 15.62 -16.44
C PRO A 218 -40.99 15.80 -17.91
N ASP A 219 -40.23 15.23 -18.86
CA ASP A 219 -40.57 15.26 -20.29
C ASP A 219 -41.64 14.20 -20.62
N VAL A 220 -41.59 13.04 -19.95
CA VAL A 220 -42.63 12.01 -20.06
C VAL A 220 -43.95 12.50 -19.48
N LEU A 221 -43.92 13.22 -18.36
CA LEU A 221 -45.14 13.84 -17.80
C LEU A 221 -45.79 14.81 -18.79
N ARG A 222 -44.97 15.67 -19.42
CA ARG A 222 -45.45 16.64 -20.42
C ARG A 222 -46.09 15.96 -21.63
N ASP A 223 -45.54 14.84 -22.09
CA ASP A 223 -46.10 14.08 -23.20
C ASP A 223 -47.41 13.36 -22.83
N ILE A 224 -47.50 12.80 -21.62
CA ILE A 224 -48.76 12.20 -21.11
C ILE A 224 -49.87 13.26 -21.02
N GLU A 225 -49.56 14.44 -20.50
CA GLU A 225 -50.52 15.56 -20.41
C GLU A 225 -50.94 16.06 -21.81
N ALA A 226 -49.98 16.18 -22.74
CA ALA A 226 -50.26 16.59 -24.11
C ALA A 226 -51.18 15.59 -24.85
N ARG A 227 -51.01 14.28 -24.63
CA ARG A 227 -51.92 13.26 -25.18
C ARG A 227 -53.31 13.34 -24.56
N ARG A 228 -53.39 13.49 -23.24
CA ARG A 228 -54.67 13.59 -22.51
C ARG A 228 -55.50 14.81 -22.92
N HIS A 229 -54.86 15.92 -23.29
CA HIS A 229 -55.55 17.09 -23.84
C HIS A 229 -56.07 16.86 -25.25
N ARG A 230 -55.38 16.05 -26.06
CA ARG A 230 -55.76 15.72 -27.44
C ARG A 230 -56.96 14.76 -27.51
N ASP A 231 -57.09 13.86 -26.53
CA ASP A 231 -58.22 12.90 -26.45
C ASP A 231 -59.50 13.51 -25.85
N ARG A 232 -59.45 14.74 -25.33
CA ARG A 232 -60.59 15.45 -24.72
C ARG A 232 -61.23 16.50 -25.65
N THR A 233 -60.63 16.77 -26.80
CA THR A 233 -61.15 17.65 -27.86
C THR A 233 -61.69 16.82 -29.01
#